data_AF-A0AAV6QGN4-F1
#
_entry.id   AF-A0AAV6QGN4-F1
#
_cell.length_a   1.000
_cell.length_b   1.000
_cell.length_c   1.000
_cell.angle_alpha   90.00
_cell.angle_beta   90.00
_cell.angle_gamma   90.00
#
_symmetry.space_group_name_H-M   'P 1'
#
loop_
_entity.id
_entity.type
_entity.pdbx_description
1 polymer ?
#
loop_
_entity_poly.entity_id
_entity_poly.type
_entity_poly.pdbx_seq_one_letter_code
_entity_poly.pdbx_strand_id
1 'polypeptide(L)'
;MNNGAGSLKVVCVWMAVLLQSLDAQNHVPKTQKTLAAGLSCQLRQLTILIKGQLEESLEMFDEANGKHLGKWLPGFPELQVDHDTPLLPSNVQCSLLFMEQGLKEVLEDQWSNLNPTDDSLLKTLQDTIVYIHMLNKCVKHMLGGDCSSKPLPPKIPTYVFERKQWSHTLLKTSKGYMNWLEHRLSAYILKVTVKNNLKWKLNDVLLQKYVKKCEHLV
;
A
#
# COMPACT_ATOMS: atom_id res chain seq x y z
N MET A 1 42.51 45.32 3.34
CA MET A 1 41.98 44.64 2.13
C MET A 1 41.45 43.30 2.58
N ASN A 2 40.13 43.15 2.50
CA ASN A 2 39.42 41.90 2.74
C ASN A 2 39.80 40.87 1.68
N ASN A 3 39.73 39.59 2.04
CA ASN A 3 38.85 38.61 1.40
C ASN A 3 38.90 37.30 2.22
N GLY A 4 37.81 37.04 2.94
CA GLY A 4 37.60 35.79 3.68
C GLY A 4 36.70 34.81 2.95
N ALA A 5 36.65 33.61 3.53
CA ALA A 5 35.59 32.58 3.45
C ALA A 5 35.32 31.94 2.07
N GLY A 6 34.95 30.67 1.95
CA GLY A 6 34.58 29.64 2.92
C GLY A 6 34.09 28.40 2.15
N SER A 7 34.18 27.23 2.76
CA SER A 7 33.75 25.94 2.19
C SER A 7 32.25 25.92 1.90
N LEU A 8 31.86 25.60 0.66
CA LEU A 8 30.47 25.29 0.31
C LEU A 8 30.05 23.97 0.95
N LYS A 9 29.30 24.05 2.05
CA LYS A 9 28.45 22.95 2.53
C LYS A 9 27.12 23.03 1.80
N VAL A 10 26.85 22.09 0.90
CA VAL A 10 25.53 21.93 0.27
C VAL A 10 24.62 21.23 1.27
N VAL A 11 23.76 22.01 1.94
CA VAL A 11 22.66 21.48 2.76
C VAL A 11 21.45 21.35 1.84
N CYS A 12 21.04 20.12 1.55
CA CYS A 12 19.82 19.84 0.79
C CYS A 12 18.61 20.03 1.73
N VAL A 13 17.96 21.19 1.62
CA VAL A 13 16.73 21.52 2.35
C VAL A 13 15.56 20.80 1.68
N TRP A 14 14.99 19.82 2.37
CA TRP A 14 13.75 19.16 1.95
C TRP A 14 12.60 20.16 2.00
N MET A 15 11.97 20.42 0.86
CA MET A 15 10.73 21.21 0.77
C MET A 15 9.58 20.42 1.40
N ALA A 16 9.31 20.69 2.68
CA ALA A 16 8.04 20.35 3.30
C ALA A 16 6.96 21.30 2.76
N VAL A 17 6.15 20.82 1.82
CA VAL A 17 4.93 21.53 1.42
C VAL A 17 3.91 21.38 2.55
N LEU A 18 3.85 22.41 3.40
CA LEU A 18 2.83 22.64 4.41
C LEU A 18 1.50 22.97 3.71
N LEU A 19 0.52 22.08 3.80
CA LEU A 19 -0.87 22.39 3.50
C LEU A 19 -1.47 23.14 4.70
N GLN A 20 -1.44 24.47 4.63
CA GLN A 20 -2.28 25.34 5.45
C GLN A 20 -3.33 25.99 4.55
N SER A 21 -4.58 25.57 4.71
CA SER A 21 -5.76 26.41 4.50
C SER A 21 -6.95 25.81 5.24
N LEU A 22 -6.99 26.09 6.55
CA LEU A 22 -8.24 26.26 7.28
C LEU A 22 -8.80 27.64 6.94
N ASP A 23 -10.01 27.71 6.41
CA ASP A 23 -11.15 28.48 6.96
C ASP A 23 -12.18 28.84 5.89
N ALA A 24 -13.31 28.15 5.95
CA ALA A 24 -14.62 28.70 5.60
C ALA A 24 -15.68 27.84 6.32
N GLN A 25 -15.87 28.15 7.59
CA GLN A 25 -17.02 27.71 8.37
C GLN A 25 -18.25 28.45 7.84
N ASN A 26 -19.23 27.74 7.26
CA ASN A 26 -20.65 28.14 7.31
C ASN A 26 -21.59 26.96 6.99
N HIS A 27 -22.34 26.56 8.03
CA HIS A 27 -23.63 25.87 8.08
C HIS A 27 -24.02 24.85 6.98
N VAL A 28 -23.77 23.55 7.23
CA VAL A 28 -24.50 22.43 6.61
C VAL A 28 -24.72 21.34 7.69
N PRO A 29 -25.91 20.68 7.77
CA PRO A 29 -26.31 19.84 8.90
C PRO A 29 -25.37 18.63 9.14
N LYS A 30 -25.09 18.37 10.42
CA LYS A 30 -24.20 17.32 10.93
C LYS A 30 -24.83 15.92 10.85
N THR A 31 -25.12 15.39 9.66
CA THR A 31 -25.52 13.97 9.51
C THR A 31 -25.23 13.40 8.12
N GLN A 32 -24.18 13.83 7.42
CA GLN A 32 -23.77 13.16 6.16
C GLN A 32 -22.38 13.59 5.65
N LYS A 33 -21.39 13.76 6.54
CA LYS A 33 -20.03 14.25 6.18
C LYS A 33 -18.90 13.35 6.69
N THR A 34 -18.94 12.06 6.36
CA THR A 34 -17.79 11.15 6.52
C THR A 34 -17.46 10.36 5.26
N LEU A 35 -17.91 10.80 4.08
CA LEU A 35 -17.71 10.03 2.85
C LEU A 35 -17.23 10.81 1.61
N ALA A 36 -16.90 12.12 1.71
CA ALA A 36 -16.75 12.91 0.49
C ALA A 36 -15.74 14.08 0.50
N ALA A 37 -14.69 14.11 1.35
CA ALA A 37 -13.68 15.19 1.25
C ALA A 37 -12.29 14.87 1.83
N GLY A 38 -11.78 13.67 1.58
CA GLY A 38 -10.36 13.33 1.66
C GLY A 38 -10.14 12.23 0.64
N LEU A 39 -9.12 12.34 -0.23
CA LEU A 39 -8.73 11.36 -1.27
C LEU A 39 -9.45 10.03 -1.08
N SER A 40 -10.53 9.79 -1.84
CA SER A 40 -11.30 8.55 -1.73
C SER A 40 -10.32 7.40 -1.93
N CYS A 41 -10.03 6.66 -0.86
CA CYS A 41 -9.01 5.61 -0.89
C CYS A 41 -9.46 4.50 -1.83
N GLN A 42 -8.87 4.49 -3.03
CA GLN A 42 -9.11 3.53 -4.09
C GLN A 42 -8.28 2.25 -3.86
N LEU A 43 -8.56 1.55 -2.76
CA LEU A 43 -7.78 0.38 -2.29
C LEU A 43 -7.55 -0.65 -3.40
N ARG A 44 -8.61 -0.99 -4.14
CA ARG A 44 -8.53 -1.99 -5.21
C ARG A 44 -7.65 -1.51 -6.36
N GLN A 45 -7.84 -0.28 -6.83
CA GLN A 45 -7.06 0.30 -7.92
C GLN A 45 -5.58 0.40 -7.54
N LEU A 46 -5.28 0.85 -6.32
CA LEU A 46 -3.90 0.90 -5.81
C LEU A 46 -3.28 -0.50 -5.74
N THR A 47 -4.01 -1.50 -5.27
CA THR A 47 -3.51 -2.88 -5.21
C THR A 47 -3.22 -3.44 -6.61
N ILE A 48 -4.12 -3.19 -7.58
CA ILE A 48 -3.93 -3.61 -8.98
C ILE A 48 -2.71 -2.93 -9.59
N LEU A 49 -2.54 -1.62 -9.37
CA LEU A 49 -1.41 -0.85 -9.86
C LEU A 49 -0.08 -1.40 -9.31
N ILE A 50 0.01 -1.56 -8.00
CA ILE A 50 1.22 -2.10 -7.34
C ILE A 50 1.52 -3.51 -7.86
N LYS A 51 0.50 -4.36 -8.03
CA LYS A 51 0.68 -5.70 -8.59
C LYS A 51 1.30 -5.65 -10.00
N GLY A 52 0.79 -4.77 -10.86
CA GLY A 52 1.31 -4.58 -12.22
C GLY A 52 2.76 -4.08 -12.21
N GLN A 53 3.08 -3.10 -11.36
CA GLN A 53 4.45 -2.60 -11.25
C GLN A 53 5.42 -3.62 -10.66
N LEU A 54 4.97 -4.48 -9.74
CA LEU A 54 5.79 -5.59 -9.23
C LEU A 54 6.06 -6.64 -10.30
N GLU A 55 5.10 -6.88 -11.21
CA GLU A 55 5.28 -7.76 -12.36
C GLU A 55 6.27 -7.17 -13.36
N GLU A 56 6.11 -5.89 -13.72
CA GLU A 56 7.05 -5.17 -14.60
C GLU A 56 8.46 -5.11 -13.99
N SER A 57 8.57 -4.83 -12.69
CA SER A 57 9.84 -4.82 -11.97
C SER A 57 10.51 -6.19 -11.99
N LEU A 58 9.75 -7.29 -11.89
CA LEU A 58 10.29 -8.65 -11.99
C LEU A 58 10.85 -8.94 -13.37
N GLU A 59 10.13 -8.54 -14.43
CA GLU A 59 10.56 -8.75 -15.81
C GLU A 59 11.87 -8.00 -16.10
N MET A 60 11.93 -6.70 -15.78
CA MET A 60 13.16 -5.91 -15.91
C MET A 60 14.29 -6.45 -15.04
N PHE A 61 13.98 -6.87 -13.81
CA PHE A 61 14.97 -7.47 -12.92
C PHE A 61 15.59 -8.74 -13.51
N ASP A 62 14.76 -9.63 -14.07
CA ASP A 62 15.21 -10.88 -14.70
C ASP A 62 16.04 -10.62 -15.97
N GLU A 63 15.70 -9.57 -16.73
CA GLU A 63 16.49 -9.12 -17.88
C GLU A 63 17.87 -8.62 -17.47
N ALA A 64 17.94 -7.78 -16.42
CA ALA A 64 19.20 -7.20 -15.95
C ALA A 64 20.08 -8.20 -15.18
N ASN A 65 19.47 -9.10 -14.40
CA ASN A 65 20.20 -9.96 -13.46
C ASN A 65 20.38 -11.40 -13.92
N GLY A 66 19.68 -11.80 -14.99
CA GLY A 66 19.63 -13.16 -15.52
C GLY A 66 18.40 -13.93 -15.03
N LYS A 67 17.86 -14.78 -15.92
CA LYS A 67 16.71 -15.64 -15.62
C LYS A 67 17.11 -16.86 -14.79
N HIS A 68 16.14 -17.46 -14.10
CA HIS A 68 16.31 -18.72 -13.33
C HIS A 68 17.23 -18.64 -12.11
N LEU A 69 17.21 -17.53 -11.38
CA LEU A 69 18.00 -17.33 -10.16
C LEU A 69 17.68 -18.35 -9.05
N GLY A 70 16.52 -19.01 -9.11
CA GLY A 70 16.06 -19.93 -8.07
C GLY A 70 15.27 -19.21 -6.98
N LYS A 71 15.14 -19.84 -5.82
CA LYS A 71 14.42 -19.28 -4.66
C LYS A 71 15.40 -19.01 -3.52
N TRP A 72 15.23 -17.87 -2.87
CA TRP A 72 15.83 -17.60 -1.58
C TRP A 72 15.06 -18.36 -0.48
N LEU A 73 15.78 -19.12 0.34
CA LEU A 73 15.22 -19.85 1.49
C LEU A 73 15.70 -19.19 2.79
N PRO A 74 14.82 -19.02 3.81
CA PRO A 74 13.47 -19.57 3.94
C PRO A 74 12.36 -18.77 3.22
N GLY A 75 12.71 -17.68 2.52
CA GLY A 75 11.75 -16.75 1.92
C GLY A 75 11.29 -15.70 2.92
N PHE A 76 10.06 -15.19 2.76
CA PHE A 76 9.53 -14.05 3.52
C PHE A 76 8.18 -14.38 4.17
N PRO A 77 8.17 -14.94 5.39
CA PRO A 77 6.95 -15.35 6.10
C PRO A 77 5.92 -14.23 6.26
N GLU A 78 6.36 -12.99 6.40
CA GLU A 78 5.52 -11.79 6.51
C GLU A 78 4.63 -11.57 5.28
N LEU A 79 5.00 -12.14 4.14
CA LEU A 79 4.26 -12.04 2.88
C LEU A 79 3.64 -13.37 2.46
N GLN A 80 3.80 -14.43 3.25
CA GLN A 80 3.21 -15.73 2.97
C GLN A 80 1.74 -15.73 3.37
N VAL A 81 0.88 -15.93 2.37
CA VAL A 81 -0.57 -15.99 2.52
C VAL A 81 -1.12 -17.11 1.66
N ASP A 82 -2.05 -17.87 2.23
CA ASP A 82 -2.81 -18.87 1.52
C ASP A 82 -4.14 -18.29 1.05
N HIS A 83 -4.79 -18.98 0.10
CA HIS A 83 -6.10 -18.59 -0.41
C HIS A 83 -7.12 -18.37 0.72
N ASP A 84 -7.02 -19.14 1.81
CA ASP A 84 -7.97 -19.13 2.91
C ASP A 84 -7.55 -18.24 4.09
N THR A 85 -6.37 -17.63 4.04
CA THR A 85 -5.92 -16.68 5.07
C THR A 85 -6.91 -15.51 5.19
N PRO A 86 -7.45 -15.22 6.40
CA PRO A 86 -8.43 -14.15 6.58
C PRO A 86 -7.80 -12.77 6.40
N LEU A 87 -8.60 -11.80 5.95
CA LEU A 87 -8.19 -10.41 5.86
C LEU A 87 -8.20 -9.78 7.27
N LEU A 88 -7.05 -9.81 7.94
CA LEU A 88 -6.84 -9.14 9.23
C LEU A 88 -6.11 -7.80 9.00
N PRO A 89 -6.75 -6.64 9.27
CA PRO A 89 -6.18 -5.34 8.94
C PRO A 89 -4.79 -5.09 9.55
N SER A 90 -4.55 -5.53 10.80
CA SER A 90 -3.23 -5.44 11.46
C SER A 90 -2.14 -6.20 10.71
N ASN A 91 -2.45 -7.42 10.24
CA ASN A 91 -1.50 -8.23 9.49
C ASN A 91 -1.22 -7.61 8.12
N VAL A 92 -2.25 -7.02 7.48
CA VAL A 92 -2.06 -6.30 6.23
C VAL A 92 -1.13 -5.10 6.42
N GLN A 93 -1.32 -4.32 7.49
CA GLN A 93 -0.42 -3.21 7.82
C GLN A 93 1.03 -3.68 8.01
N CYS A 94 1.26 -4.76 8.74
CA CYS A 94 2.61 -5.30 8.94
C CYS A 94 3.24 -5.80 7.63
N SER A 95 2.48 -6.51 6.81
CA SER A 95 2.96 -7.07 5.54
C SER A 95 3.31 -5.97 4.54
N LEU A 96 2.48 -4.92 4.46
CA LEU A 96 2.77 -3.75 3.59
C LEU A 96 4.01 -3.00 4.07
N LEU A 97 4.18 -2.83 5.39
CA LEU A 97 5.37 -2.20 5.96
C LEU A 97 6.64 -3.02 5.67
N PHE A 98 6.56 -4.35 5.84
CA PHE A 98 7.67 -5.25 5.52
C PHE A 98 8.04 -5.18 4.02
N MET A 99 7.02 -5.20 3.15
CA MET A 99 7.21 -5.09 1.71
C MET A 99 7.87 -3.77 1.33
N GLU A 100 7.41 -2.65 1.89
CA GLU A 100 8.00 -1.33 1.65
C GLU A 100 9.48 -1.30 2.06
N GLN A 101 9.81 -1.86 3.24
CA GLN A 101 11.20 -1.95 3.71
C GLN A 101 12.05 -2.82 2.79
N GLY A 102 11.58 -4.01 2.43
CA GLY A 102 12.35 -4.90 1.57
C GLY A 102 12.55 -4.35 0.16
N LEU A 103 11.56 -3.67 -0.43
CA LEU A 103 11.72 -3.06 -1.75
C LEU A 103 12.71 -1.89 -1.73
N LYS A 104 12.85 -1.18 -0.61
CA LYS A 104 13.93 -0.19 -0.44
C LYS A 104 15.31 -0.83 -0.48
N GLU A 105 15.47 -1.99 0.15
CA GLU A 105 16.73 -2.76 0.07
C GLU A 105 17.00 -3.26 -1.36
N VAL A 106 15.97 -3.71 -2.09
CA VAL A 106 16.12 -4.08 -3.51
C VAL A 106 16.55 -2.87 -4.34
N LEU A 107 15.88 -1.73 -4.17
CA LEU A 107 16.21 -0.51 -4.89
C LEU A 107 17.65 -0.07 -4.61
N GLU A 108 18.06 -0.06 -3.35
CA GLU A 108 19.41 0.31 -2.94
C GLU A 108 20.45 -0.67 -3.53
N ASP A 109 20.20 -1.97 -3.52
CA ASP A 109 21.15 -2.94 -4.10
C ASP A 109 21.21 -2.86 -5.63
N GLN A 110 20.07 -2.62 -6.30
CA GLN A 110 20.06 -2.38 -7.75
C GLN A 110 20.85 -1.12 -8.10
N TRP A 111 20.62 -0.03 -7.38
CA TRP A 111 21.30 1.23 -7.63
C TRP A 111 22.80 1.13 -7.30
N SER A 112 23.15 0.69 -6.10
CA SER A 112 24.52 0.82 -5.61
C SER A 112 25.44 -0.32 -6.07
N ASN A 113 24.90 -1.51 -6.39
CA ASN A 113 25.74 -2.70 -6.57
C ASN A 113 25.49 -3.51 -7.84
N LEU A 114 24.26 -3.63 -8.32
CA LEU A 114 23.92 -4.58 -9.38
C LEU A 114 23.74 -3.92 -10.75
N ASN A 115 22.84 -2.95 -10.87
CA ASN A 115 22.45 -2.35 -12.16
C ASN A 115 22.23 -0.83 -12.03
N PRO A 116 23.28 -0.04 -11.69
CA PRO A 116 23.18 1.40 -11.43
C PRO A 116 22.60 2.24 -12.56
N THR A 117 22.65 1.73 -13.79
CA THR A 117 22.22 2.45 -15.00
C THR A 117 20.87 1.97 -15.55
N ASP A 118 20.21 1.04 -14.86
CA ASP A 118 18.87 0.57 -15.25
C ASP A 118 17.80 1.52 -14.71
N ASP A 119 17.74 2.73 -15.30
CA ASP A 119 16.87 3.81 -14.86
C ASP A 119 15.39 3.40 -14.84
N SER A 120 14.98 2.50 -15.74
CA SER A 120 13.60 2.00 -15.82
C SER A 120 13.26 1.17 -14.59
N LEU A 121 14.09 0.16 -14.26
CA LEU A 121 13.89 -0.66 -13.07
C LEU A 121 13.92 0.19 -11.79
N LEU A 122 14.90 1.07 -11.65
CA LEU A 122 15.04 1.93 -10.48
C LEU A 122 13.81 2.83 -10.31
N LYS A 123 13.30 3.42 -11.40
CA LYS A 123 12.12 4.29 -11.37
C LYS A 123 10.86 3.53 -10.99
N THR A 124 10.61 2.37 -11.60
CA THR A 124 9.44 1.53 -11.30
C THR A 124 9.45 1.05 -9.86
N LEU A 125 10.61 0.64 -9.33
CA LEU A 125 10.76 0.27 -7.91
C LEU A 125 10.45 1.46 -6.98
N GLN A 126 10.99 2.65 -7.29
CA GLN A 126 10.75 3.85 -6.49
C GLN A 126 9.26 4.22 -6.45
N ASP A 127 8.59 4.20 -7.60
CA ASP A 127 7.16 4.50 -7.69
C ASP A 127 6.32 3.44 -6.95
N THR A 128 6.68 2.16 -7.08
CA THR A 128 6.03 1.05 -6.37
C THR A 128 6.09 1.24 -4.85
N ILE A 129 7.24 1.65 -4.31
CA ILE A 129 7.42 1.93 -2.87
C ILE A 129 6.48 3.06 -2.41
N VAL A 130 6.36 4.13 -3.21
CA VAL A 130 5.43 5.24 -2.91
C VAL A 130 3.99 4.75 -2.88
N TYR A 131 3.57 3.94 -3.86
CA TYR A 131 2.20 3.42 -3.91
C TYR A 131 1.90 2.43 -2.79
N ILE A 132 2.86 1.60 -2.37
CA ILE A 132 2.70 0.73 -1.20
C ILE A 132 2.49 1.56 0.06
N HIS A 133 3.26 2.64 0.26
CA HIS A 133 3.05 3.55 1.39
C HIS A 133 1.66 4.20 1.35
N MET A 134 1.20 4.63 0.18
CA MET A 134 -0.16 5.15 0.00
C MET A 134 -1.23 4.09 0.31
N LEU A 135 -1.06 2.87 -0.20
CA LEU A 135 -1.95 1.74 0.08
C LEU A 135 -2.00 1.45 1.58
N ASN A 136 -0.85 1.47 2.27
CA ASN A 136 -0.77 1.23 3.70
C ASN A 136 -1.59 2.27 4.50
N LYS A 137 -1.45 3.56 4.17
CA LYS A 137 -2.28 4.63 4.74
C LYS A 137 -3.76 4.42 4.45
N CYS A 138 -4.10 4.04 3.22
CA CYS A 138 -5.48 3.80 2.83
C CYS A 138 -6.11 2.61 3.56
N VAL A 139 -5.37 1.52 3.73
CA VAL A 139 -5.84 0.35 4.50
C VAL A 139 -6.10 0.75 5.94
N LYS A 140 -5.19 1.49 6.58
CA LYS A 140 -5.38 1.98 7.96
C LYS A 140 -6.62 2.87 8.08
N HIS A 141 -6.83 3.76 7.13
CA HIS A 141 -7.98 4.66 7.13
C HIS A 141 -9.31 3.91 6.94
N MET A 142 -9.36 2.95 6.02
CA MET A 142 -10.60 2.29 5.61
C MET A 142 -10.95 1.05 6.44
N LEU A 143 -9.95 0.27 6.84
CA LEU A 143 -10.11 -1.01 7.54
C LEU A 143 -9.65 -0.94 9.02
N GLY A 144 -8.97 0.13 9.41
CA GLY A 144 -8.36 0.23 10.74
C GLY A 144 -7.18 -0.72 10.90
N GLY A 145 -6.95 -1.14 12.14
CA GLY A 145 -5.81 -1.96 12.53
C GLY A 145 -4.51 -1.15 12.61
N ASP A 146 -3.56 -1.69 13.35
CA ASP A 146 -2.20 -1.16 13.39
C ASP A 146 -1.22 -2.32 13.45
N CYS A 147 -0.02 -2.11 12.93
CA CYS A 147 1.06 -3.07 13.10
C CYS A 147 1.72 -2.87 14.46
N SER A 148 1.16 -3.49 15.50
CA SER A 148 1.59 -3.28 16.90
C SER A 148 3.05 -3.67 17.14
N SER A 149 3.54 -4.69 16.44
CA SER A 149 4.96 -5.08 16.43
C SER A 149 5.47 -4.92 15.01
N LYS A 150 6.11 -3.78 14.72
CA LYS A 150 6.68 -3.53 13.39
C LYS A 150 7.67 -4.65 13.05
N PRO A 151 7.57 -5.25 11.86
CA PRO A 151 8.53 -6.25 11.45
C PRO A 151 9.92 -5.62 11.35
N LEU A 152 10.94 -6.44 11.61
CA LEU A 152 12.31 -6.02 11.36
C LEU A 152 12.49 -5.84 9.84
N PRO A 153 13.24 -4.80 9.41
CA PRO A 153 13.63 -4.69 8.01
C PRO A 153 14.31 -5.98 7.56
N PRO A 154 13.91 -6.54 6.41
CA PRO A 154 14.51 -7.77 5.94
C PRO A 154 15.96 -7.49 5.50
N LYS A 155 16.88 -8.36 5.91
CA LYS A 155 18.31 -8.16 5.64
C LYS A 155 18.68 -8.80 4.32
N ILE A 156 19.25 -8.01 3.42
CA ILE A 156 19.83 -8.52 2.18
C ILE A 156 21.13 -9.31 2.49
N PRO A 157 21.37 -10.45 1.83
CA PRO A 157 22.59 -11.23 2.03
C PRO A 157 23.83 -10.54 1.46
N THR A 158 25.01 -11.09 1.72
CA THR A 158 26.28 -10.46 1.31
C THR A 158 26.71 -10.86 -0.10
N TYR A 159 26.52 -12.12 -0.48
CA TYR A 159 27.03 -12.63 -1.75
C TYR A 159 26.16 -12.18 -2.93
N VAL A 160 26.78 -11.71 -4.01
CA VAL A 160 26.10 -11.14 -5.19
C VAL A 160 25.00 -12.06 -5.72
N PHE A 161 25.26 -13.36 -5.86
CA PHE A 161 24.27 -14.30 -6.35
C PHE A 161 23.09 -14.44 -5.38
N GLU A 162 23.35 -14.53 -4.08
CA GLU A 162 22.32 -14.59 -3.04
C GLU A 162 21.48 -13.32 -3.00
N ARG A 163 22.08 -12.14 -3.19
CA ARG A 163 21.34 -10.87 -3.28
C ARG A 163 20.35 -10.89 -4.44
N LYS A 164 20.79 -11.38 -5.61
CA LYS A 164 19.91 -11.57 -6.77
C LYS A 164 18.76 -12.52 -6.45
N GLN A 165 19.04 -13.66 -5.81
CA GLN A 165 18.00 -14.61 -5.39
C GLN A 165 17.01 -14.01 -4.39
N TRP A 166 17.53 -13.28 -3.41
CA TRP A 166 16.76 -12.62 -2.37
C TRP A 166 15.82 -11.59 -2.96
N SER A 167 16.35 -10.68 -3.79
CA SER A 167 15.59 -9.60 -4.43
C SER A 167 14.51 -10.14 -5.36
N HIS A 168 14.86 -11.10 -6.22
CA HIS A 168 13.89 -11.78 -7.08
C HIS A 168 12.79 -12.48 -6.26
N THR A 169 13.17 -13.17 -5.18
CA THR A 169 12.19 -13.85 -4.30
C THR A 169 11.27 -12.84 -3.61
N LEU A 170 11.79 -11.68 -3.20
CA LEU A 170 11.00 -10.66 -2.51
C LEU A 170 9.98 -10.05 -3.48
N LEU A 171 10.42 -9.64 -4.67
CA LEU A 171 9.54 -9.11 -5.71
C LEU A 171 8.43 -10.11 -6.07
N LYS A 172 8.79 -11.39 -6.25
CA LYS A 172 7.83 -12.46 -6.56
C LYS A 172 6.83 -12.72 -5.44
N THR A 173 7.29 -12.77 -4.20
CA THR A 173 6.41 -12.99 -3.03
C THR A 173 5.51 -11.78 -2.81
N SER A 174 6.02 -10.56 -3.03
CA SER A 174 5.26 -9.32 -2.95
C SER A 174 4.12 -9.27 -3.97
N LYS A 175 4.40 -9.65 -5.23
CA LYS A 175 3.37 -9.81 -6.27
C LYS A 175 2.30 -10.82 -5.84
N GLY A 176 2.71 -11.98 -5.32
CA GLY A 176 1.80 -13.00 -4.79
C GLY A 176 0.89 -12.48 -3.69
N TYR A 177 1.47 -11.74 -2.73
CA TYR A 177 0.72 -11.09 -1.65
C TYR A 177 -0.28 -10.05 -2.17
N MET A 178 0.10 -9.21 -3.13
CA MET A 178 -0.81 -8.22 -3.73
C MET A 178 -1.96 -8.89 -4.49
N ASN A 179 -1.70 -10.00 -5.17
CA ASN A 179 -2.76 -10.79 -5.80
C ASN A 179 -3.75 -11.32 -4.76
N TRP A 180 -3.28 -11.86 -3.64
CA TRP A 180 -4.15 -12.27 -2.53
C TRP A 180 -4.95 -11.10 -1.95
N LEU A 181 -4.30 -9.96 -1.71
CA LEU A 181 -4.93 -8.78 -1.14
C LEU A 181 -6.05 -8.24 -2.04
N GLU A 182 -5.83 -8.21 -3.35
CA GLU A 182 -6.84 -7.79 -4.33
C GLU A 182 -8.11 -8.68 -4.24
N HIS A 183 -7.92 -10.00 -4.20
CA HIS A 183 -9.02 -10.96 -4.08
C HIS A 183 -9.79 -10.75 -2.76
N ARG A 184 -9.07 -10.57 -1.65
CA ARG A 184 -9.68 -10.35 -0.33
C ARG A 184 -10.42 -9.03 -0.22
N LEU A 185 -9.86 -7.95 -0.75
CA LEU A 185 -10.51 -6.64 -0.79
C LEU A 185 -11.77 -6.70 -1.65
N SER A 186 -11.74 -7.38 -2.79
CA SER A 186 -12.92 -7.57 -3.65
C SER A 186 -14.04 -8.30 -2.92
N ALA A 187 -13.72 -9.40 -2.23
CA ALA A 187 -14.68 -10.13 -1.40
C ALA A 187 -15.23 -9.29 -0.24
N TYR A 188 -14.37 -8.49 0.41
CA TYR A 188 -14.77 -7.59 1.49
C TYR A 188 -15.74 -6.50 0.99
N ILE A 189 -15.40 -5.82 -0.11
CA ILE A 189 -16.25 -4.78 -0.70
C ILE A 189 -17.61 -5.35 -1.09
N LEU A 190 -17.66 -6.51 -1.73
CA LEU A 190 -18.91 -7.18 -2.08
C LEU A 190 -19.77 -7.47 -0.83
N LYS A 191 -19.17 -8.01 0.24
CA LYS A 191 -19.86 -8.28 1.51
C LYS A 191 -20.42 -7.01 2.14
N VAL A 192 -19.65 -5.93 2.16
CA VAL A 192 -20.08 -4.63 2.71
C VAL A 192 -21.23 -4.03 1.89
N THR A 193 -21.13 -4.05 0.56
CA THR A 193 -22.19 -3.56 -0.33
C THR A 193 -23.49 -4.34 -0.14
N VAL A 194 -23.42 -5.67 -0.08
CA VAL A 194 -24.61 -6.51 0.18
C VAL A 194 -25.22 -6.20 1.54
N LYS A 195 -24.40 -6.09 2.59
CA LYS A 195 -24.87 -5.75 3.95
C LYS A 195 -25.54 -4.38 4.00
N ASN A 196 -24.97 -3.39 3.32
CA ASN A 196 -25.54 -2.04 3.27
C ASN A 196 -26.88 -2.01 2.52
N ASN A 197 -26.99 -2.75 1.42
CA ASN A 197 -28.24 -2.90 0.67
C ASN A 197 -29.34 -3.59 1.51
N LEU A 198 -28.97 -4.62 2.28
CA LEU A 198 -29.88 -5.27 3.23
C LEU A 198 -30.33 -4.32 4.35
N LYS A 199 -29.40 -3.53 4.92
CA LYS A 199 -29.72 -2.53 5.96
C LYS A 199 -30.67 -1.45 5.43
N TRP A 200 -30.45 -0.97 4.20
CA TRP A 200 -31.34 -0.01 3.54
C TRP A 200 -32.73 -0.59 3.33
N LYS A 201 -32.85 -1.82 2.82
CA LYS A 201 -34.14 -2.49 2.67
C LYS A 201 -34.86 -2.67 4.01
N LEU A 202 -34.15 -3.02 5.08
CA LEU A 202 -34.74 -3.18 6.40
C LEU A 202 -35.28 -1.86 6.96
N ASN A 203 -34.52 -0.77 6.79
CA ASN A 203 -34.94 0.58 7.19
C ASN A 203 -36.12 1.09 6.38
N ASP A 204 -36.17 0.82 5.08
CA ASP A 204 -37.29 1.18 4.21
C ASP A 204 -38.58 0.44 4.60
N VAL A 205 -38.48 -0.86 4.88
CA VAL A 205 -39.62 -1.66 5.39
C VAL A 205 -40.09 -1.16 6.77
N LEU A 206 -39.18 -0.81 7.67
CA LEU A 206 -39.51 -0.22 8.97
C LEU A 206 -40.19 1.15 8.81
N LEU A 207 -39.70 1.99 7.90
CA LEU A 207 -40.28 3.30 7.61
C LEU A 207 -41.69 3.16 7.02
N GLN A 208 -41.89 2.27 6.04
CA GLN A 208 -43.20 1.99 5.47
C GLN A 208 -44.21 1.44 6.50
N LYS A 209 -43.75 0.61 7.44
CA LYS A 209 -44.58 0.11 8.54
C LYS A 209 -44.98 1.22 9.51
N TYR A 210 -44.09 2.19 9.76
CA TYR A 210 -44.39 3.38 10.56
C TYR A 210 -45.39 4.30 9.85
N VAL A 211 -45.24 4.55 8.55
CA VAL A 211 -46.16 5.38 7.75
C VAL A 211 -47.57 4.78 7.72
N LYS A 212 -47.72 3.48 7.46
CA LYS A 212 -49.03 2.81 7.50
C LYS A 212 -49.70 2.84 8.87
N LYS A 213 -48.92 2.88 9.96
CA LYS A 213 -49.47 2.95 11.33
C LYS A 213 -50.02 4.34 11.66
N CYS A 214 -49.49 5.39 11.02
CA CYS A 214 -50.03 6.75 11.14
C CYS A 214 -51.30 6.96 10.30
N GLU A 215 -51.48 6.24 9.19
CA GLU A 215 -52.69 6.32 8.36
C GLU A 215 -53.95 5.72 9.01
N HIS A 216 -53.81 4.89 10.06
CA HIS A 216 -54.93 4.28 10.79
C HIS A 216 -55.32 5.04 12.06
N LEU A 217 -54.77 6.24 12.28
CA LEU A 217 -55.04 7.12 13.43
C LEU A 217 -55.75 8.42 13.04
N VAL A 218 -56.32 8.49 11.82
CA VAL A 218 -57.17 9.60 11.34
C VAL A 218 -58.61 9.12 11.25
#